data_AF-A0A1G8JZI1-F1
#
_entry.id   AF-A0A1G8JZI1-F1
#
_cell.length_a   1.000
_cell.length_b   1.000
_cell.length_c   1.000
_cell.angle_alpha   90.00
_cell.angle_beta   90.00
_cell.angle_gamma   90.00
#
_symmetry.space_group_name_H-M   'P 1'
#
loop_
_entity.id
_entity.type
_entity.pdbx_description
1 polymer ?
#
loop_
_entity_poly.entity_id
_entity_poly.type
_entity_poly.pdbx_seq_one_letter_code
_entity_poly.pdbx_strand_id
1 'polypeptide(L)'
;MEFLSFEFFAALAAIVAIDLVLAGDNAIVIALAARNVRKDLQKRAMIWGAGAAVVMRAAMTIAVVWLLSIPGLLFGGGVLLAWIAFKLLLPENGHGSSEKNIAAPASFWAAIRTIVVADVVMGVDNVLGVAGAAHGDFILVVAGLLISVPILVWGSSFLLKYIERYPVIMYLGASVLALTAAKMIASEPFLKRQLADAPIATFLLYATVIGGVLWAGFVHNHRRIESKISARVSDFSARSRRASDSHACQGDLIMRKILVPIAGAENATLVVPHLIREFRANPALRIHLLNVQPRFSAYVTRFIGKTDLKEYTQSQGRAALAAAQKALDAADVPHTSHIEVGDKAAVIARMAEDLHCDHIVMSTARKNTLTRMVEDSVTNRVLELTTVPVEMIAGAPPSNIERYGIPAALASILGLVFLAAAE
;
A
#
# COMPACT_ATOMS: atom_id res chain seq x y z
N MET A 1 -37.13 0.92 20.19
CA MET A 1 -36.17 1.50 19.24
C MET A 1 -35.04 2.10 20.05
N GLU A 2 -33.89 1.40 20.11
CA GLU A 2 -32.71 1.84 20.86
C GLU A 2 -31.80 2.67 19.95
N PHE A 3 -32.11 3.96 19.75
CA PHE A 3 -31.32 4.88 18.92
C PHE A 3 -29.90 5.19 19.48
N LEU A 4 -29.55 4.62 20.64
CA LEU A 4 -28.28 4.81 21.32
C LEU A 4 -27.60 3.47 21.67
N SER A 5 -28.03 2.35 21.07
CA SER A 5 -27.38 1.06 21.31
C SER A 5 -26.01 1.01 20.62
N PHE A 6 -25.11 0.19 21.18
CA PHE A 6 -23.82 -0.09 20.57
C PHE A 6 -23.97 -0.65 19.15
N GLU A 7 -24.99 -1.48 18.92
CA GLU A 7 -25.29 -2.05 17.60
C GLU A 7 -25.65 -0.98 16.56
N PHE A 8 -26.43 0.05 16.95
CA PHE A 8 -26.78 1.14 16.07
C PHE A 8 -25.55 1.93 15.64
N PHE A 9 -24.67 2.29 16.58
CA PHE A 9 -23.43 3.01 16.25
C PHE A 9 -22.45 2.16 15.45
N ALA A 10 -22.37 0.85 15.72
CA ALA A 10 -21.54 -0.07 14.95
C ALA A 10 -22.03 -0.21 13.50
N ALA A 11 -23.35 -0.35 13.29
CA ALA A 11 -23.95 -0.40 11.97
C ALA A 11 -23.78 0.93 11.23
N LEU A 12 -23.99 2.06 11.90
CA LEU A 12 -23.77 3.40 11.34
C LEU A 12 -22.30 3.61 10.93
N ALA A 13 -21.36 3.22 11.80
CA ALA A 13 -19.94 3.29 11.51
C ALA A 13 -19.56 2.40 10.33
N ALA A 14 -20.14 1.20 10.23
CA ALA A 14 -19.95 0.30 9.09
C ALA A 14 -20.47 0.93 7.78
N ILE A 15 -21.67 1.52 7.78
CA ILE A 15 -22.24 2.22 6.62
C ILE A 15 -21.32 3.36 6.18
N VAL A 16 -20.88 4.21 7.11
CA VAL A 16 -19.95 5.31 6.81
C VAL A 16 -18.62 4.79 6.28
N ALA A 17 -18.07 3.72 6.87
CA ALA A 17 -16.83 3.12 6.42
C ALA A 17 -16.94 2.52 5.02
N ILE A 18 -18.02 1.79 4.72
CA ILE A 18 -18.31 1.22 3.40
C ILE A 18 -18.37 2.34 2.36
N ASP A 19 -19.15 3.39 2.64
CA ASP A 19 -19.28 4.52 1.73
C ASP A 19 -17.94 5.21 1.47
N LEU A 20 -17.16 5.43 2.53
CA LEU A 20 -15.89 6.14 2.46
C LEU A 20 -14.84 5.38 1.66
N VAL A 21 -14.75 4.07 1.89
CA VAL A 21 -13.77 3.19 1.25
C VAL A 21 -14.08 2.99 -0.23
N LEU A 22 -15.35 2.76 -0.58
CA LEU A 22 -15.74 2.60 -1.98
C LEU A 22 -15.77 3.94 -2.74
N ALA A 23 -15.87 5.08 -2.05
CA ALA A 23 -15.88 6.39 -2.69
C ALA A 23 -14.50 7.05 -2.88
N GLY A 24 -13.40 6.35 -2.57
CA GLY A 24 -12.04 6.84 -2.79
C GLY A 24 -11.82 7.36 -4.22
N ASP A 25 -12.23 6.57 -5.23
CA ASP A 25 -12.09 6.91 -6.65
C ASP A 25 -13.23 7.81 -7.17
N ASN A 26 -14.38 7.82 -6.47
CA ASN A 26 -15.53 8.69 -6.79
C ASN A 26 -15.19 10.17 -6.69
N ALA A 27 -14.35 10.52 -5.72
CA ALA A 27 -13.95 11.91 -5.50
C ALA A 27 -13.24 12.53 -6.72
N ILE A 28 -12.42 11.74 -7.42
CA ILE A 28 -11.67 12.19 -8.60
C ILE A 28 -12.63 12.50 -9.74
N VAL A 29 -13.64 11.65 -9.96
CA VAL A 29 -14.66 11.85 -11.00
C VAL A 29 -15.51 13.10 -10.73
N ILE A 30 -15.88 13.33 -9.46
CA ILE A 30 -16.59 14.55 -9.04
C ILE A 30 -15.72 15.79 -9.29
N ALA A 31 -14.43 15.73 -8.92
CA ALA A 31 -13.49 16.83 -9.12
C ALA A 31 -13.27 17.13 -10.62
N LEU A 32 -13.15 16.09 -11.44
CA LEU A 32 -12.97 16.20 -12.90
C LEU A 32 -14.22 16.80 -13.57
N ALA A 33 -15.41 16.34 -13.19
CA ALA A 33 -16.68 16.89 -13.70
C ALA A 33 -16.85 18.38 -13.36
N ALA A 34 -16.40 18.79 -12.18
CA ALA A 34 -16.48 20.18 -11.74
C ALA A 34 -15.39 21.08 -12.36
N ARG A 35 -14.26 20.51 -12.81
CA ARG A 35 -13.07 21.26 -13.29
C ARG A 35 -13.33 22.14 -14.52
N ASN A 36 -14.30 21.75 -15.35
CA ASN A 36 -14.62 22.47 -16.60
C ASN A 36 -15.66 23.60 -16.40
N VAL A 37 -16.11 23.84 -15.17
CA VAL A 37 -17.04 24.93 -14.80
C VAL A 37 -16.24 26.14 -14.31
N ARG A 38 -16.75 27.36 -14.50
CA ARG A 38 -16.14 28.58 -13.95
C ARG A 38 -15.88 28.45 -12.43
N LYS A 39 -14.73 28.93 -11.95
CA LYS A 39 -14.24 28.74 -10.57
C LYS A 39 -15.22 29.23 -9.48
N ASP A 40 -16.03 30.23 -9.79
CA ASP A 40 -17.08 30.78 -8.92
C ASP A 40 -18.30 29.85 -8.78
N LEU A 41 -18.57 29.03 -9.80
CA LEU A 41 -19.69 28.10 -9.86
C LEU A 41 -19.28 26.65 -9.51
N GLN A 42 -17.98 26.32 -9.57
CA GLN A 42 -17.46 24.98 -9.32
C GLN A 42 -17.87 24.42 -7.95
N LYS A 43 -17.69 25.20 -6.88
CA LYS A 43 -18.10 24.79 -5.52
C LYS A 43 -19.61 24.57 -5.41
N ARG A 44 -20.41 25.42 -6.06
CA ARG A 44 -21.87 25.28 -6.07
C ARG A 44 -22.29 24.04 -6.86
N ALA A 45 -21.65 23.76 -8.00
CA ALA A 45 -21.93 22.58 -8.80
C ALA A 45 -21.61 21.30 -8.03
N MET A 46 -20.52 21.28 -7.26
CA MET A 46 -20.18 20.16 -6.38
C MET A 46 -21.20 19.98 -5.26
N ILE A 47 -21.62 21.04 -4.56
CA ILE A 47 -22.60 20.95 -3.46
C ILE A 47 -23.97 20.50 -3.97
N TRP A 48 -24.48 21.12 -5.03
CA TRP A 48 -25.78 20.76 -5.61
C TRP A 48 -25.75 19.38 -6.28
N GLY A 49 -24.64 19.04 -6.95
CA GLY A 49 -24.43 17.72 -7.53
C GLY A 49 -24.36 16.62 -6.47
N ALA A 50 -23.61 16.85 -5.39
CA ALA A 50 -23.54 15.93 -4.27
C ALA A 50 -24.89 15.78 -3.56
N GLY A 51 -25.61 16.88 -3.32
CA GLY A 51 -26.96 16.83 -2.74
C GLY A 51 -27.94 16.01 -3.59
N ALA A 52 -27.96 16.24 -4.91
CA ALA A 52 -28.77 15.45 -5.84
C ALA A 52 -28.37 13.97 -5.86
N ALA A 53 -27.06 13.68 -5.81
CA ALA A 53 -26.54 12.32 -5.71
C ALA A 53 -26.99 11.63 -4.42
N VAL A 54 -26.97 12.30 -3.26
CA VAL A 54 -27.46 11.75 -1.98
C VAL A 54 -28.92 11.32 -2.08
N VAL A 55 -29.77 12.18 -2.65
CA VAL A 55 -31.19 11.90 -2.78
C VAL A 55 -31.41 10.67 -3.68
N MET A 56 -30.71 10.61 -4.82
CA MET A 56 -30.77 9.46 -5.71
C MET A 56 -30.27 8.19 -5.04
N ARG A 57 -29.17 8.28 -4.28
CA ARG A 57 -28.59 7.16 -3.53
C ARG A 57 -29.55 6.66 -2.45
N ALA A 58 -30.14 7.54 -1.67
CA ALA A 58 -31.14 7.19 -0.66
C ALA A 58 -32.35 6.47 -1.30
N ALA A 59 -32.86 7.01 -2.41
CA ALA A 59 -33.97 6.38 -3.14
C ALA A 59 -33.59 4.97 -3.67
N MET A 60 -32.39 4.82 -4.24
CA MET A 60 -31.89 3.53 -4.72
C MET A 60 -31.69 2.54 -3.56
N THR A 61 -31.15 2.96 -2.42
CA THR A 61 -31.00 2.10 -1.25
C THR A 61 -32.32 1.65 -0.69
N ILE A 62 -33.31 2.53 -0.62
CA ILE A 62 -34.67 2.17 -0.20
C ILE A 62 -35.24 1.09 -1.15
N ALA A 63 -35.08 1.28 -2.46
CA ALA A 63 -35.52 0.31 -3.46
C ALA A 63 -34.80 -1.04 -3.32
N VAL A 64 -33.49 -1.04 -3.10
CA VAL A 64 -32.70 -2.27 -2.92
C VAL A 64 -33.03 -2.96 -1.60
N VAL A 65 -33.19 -2.24 -0.49
CA VAL A 65 -33.62 -2.80 0.79
C VAL A 65 -34.97 -3.48 0.65
N TRP A 66 -35.93 -2.85 -0.04
CA TRP A 66 -37.22 -3.45 -0.32
C TRP A 66 -37.08 -4.70 -1.19
N LEU A 67 -36.21 -4.66 -2.21
CA LEU A 67 -35.91 -5.80 -3.08
C LEU A 67 -35.27 -6.97 -2.31
N LEU A 68 -34.37 -6.69 -1.35
CA LEU A 68 -33.71 -7.68 -0.50
C LEU A 68 -34.67 -8.43 0.42
N SER A 69 -35.93 -7.98 0.56
CA SER A 69 -36.96 -8.73 1.30
C SER A 69 -37.40 -10.01 0.58
N ILE A 70 -37.01 -10.19 -0.70
CA ILE A 70 -37.27 -11.41 -1.47
C ILE A 70 -36.30 -12.52 -1.01
N PRO A 71 -36.81 -13.73 -0.67
CA PRO A 71 -35.94 -14.85 -0.29
C PRO A 71 -35.00 -15.23 -1.44
N GLY A 72 -33.73 -15.51 -1.12
CA GLY A 72 -32.63 -15.77 -2.04
C GLY A 72 -31.77 -14.55 -2.35
N LEU A 73 -32.33 -13.34 -2.19
CA LEU A 73 -31.60 -12.12 -2.51
C LEU A 73 -30.57 -11.71 -1.46
N LEU A 74 -30.76 -12.07 -0.17
CA LEU A 74 -29.72 -11.80 0.85
C LEU A 74 -28.48 -12.66 0.60
N PHE A 75 -28.67 -13.92 0.20
CA PHE A 75 -27.57 -14.79 -0.21
C PHE A 75 -26.81 -14.22 -1.42
N GLY A 76 -27.53 -13.88 -2.49
CA GLY A 76 -26.93 -13.29 -3.69
C GLY A 76 -26.23 -11.96 -3.41
N GLY A 77 -26.87 -11.10 -2.61
CA GLY A 77 -26.32 -9.83 -2.16
C GLY A 77 -25.06 -10.00 -1.32
N GLY A 78 -25.04 -10.98 -0.41
CA GLY A 78 -23.87 -11.30 0.40
C GLY A 78 -22.71 -11.87 -0.43
N VAL A 79 -22.98 -12.75 -1.40
CA VAL A 79 -21.94 -13.24 -2.33
C VAL A 79 -21.36 -12.10 -3.17
N LEU A 80 -22.21 -11.23 -3.71
CA LEU A 80 -21.79 -10.06 -4.47
C LEU A 80 -20.99 -9.08 -3.59
N LEU A 81 -21.38 -8.90 -2.33
CA LEU A 81 -20.66 -8.04 -1.39
C LEU A 81 -19.29 -8.63 -1.01
N ALA A 82 -19.17 -9.95 -0.86
CA ALA A 82 -17.87 -10.62 -0.68
C ALA A 82 -16.97 -10.43 -1.92
N TRP A 83 -17.56 -10.47 -3.12
CA TRP A 83 -16.84 -10.17 -4.36
C TRP A 83 -16.35 -8.71 -4.40
N ILE A 84 -17.18 -7.74 -4.00
CA ILE A 84 -16.79 -6.33 -3.90
C ILE A 84 -15.67 -6.15 -2.86
N ALA A 85 -15.78 -6.80 -1.71
CA ALA A 85 -14.76 -6.80 -0.67
C ALA A 85 -13.42 -7.33 -1.18
N PHE A 86 -13.44 -8.40 -1.98
CA PHE A 86 -12.26 -8.91 -2.66
C PHE A 86 -11.73 -7.92 -3.68
N LYS A 87 -12.59 -7.41 -4.58
CA LYS A 87 -12.24 -6.44 -5.64
C LYS A 87 -11.56 -5.20 -5.07
N LEU A 88 -12.02 -4.72 -3.92
CA LEU A 88 -11.46 -3.58 -3.20
C LEU A 88 -9.98 -3.77 -2.81
N LEU A 89 -9.55 -5.02 -2.56
CA LEU A 89 -8.15 -5.34 -2.23
C LEU A 89 -7.26 -5.47 -3.45
N LEU A 90 -7.83 -5.54 -4.66
CA LEU A 90 -7.03 -5.49 -5.87
C LEU A 90 -6.61 -4.05 -6.12
N PRO A 91 -5.32 -3.78 -6.34
CA PRO A 91 -4.91 -2.46 -6.79
C PRO A 91 -5.57 -2.21 -8.14
N GLU A 92 -6.49 -1.24 -8.18
CA GLU A 92 -7.01 -0.75 -9.45
C GLU A 92 -5.80 -0.35 -10.29
N ASN A 93 -5.68 -0.94 -11.48
CA ASN A 93 -4.71 -0.45 -12.45
C ASN A 93 -5.14 0.99 -12.68
N GLY A 94 -4.34 1.95 -12.17
CA GLY A 94 -4.67 3.36 -12.16
C GLY A 94 -5.45 3.67 -13.43
N HIS A 95 -6.76 3.90 -13.26
CA HIS A 95 -7.60 4.39 -14.32
C HIS A 95 -7.06 5.79 -14.59
N GLY A 96 -6.02 5.84 -15.44
CA GLY A 96 -5.83 6.89 -16.39
C GLY A 96 -7.10 6.91 -17.23
N SER A 97 -8.13 7.53 -16.67
CA SER A 97 -9.32 7.92 -17.38
C SER A 97 -8.88 8.99 -18.36
N SER A 98 -8.50 8.47 -19.53
CA SER A 98 -8.44 9.08 -20.84
C SER A 98 -8.48 10.61 -20.82
N GLU A 99 -7.30 11.20 -21.02
CA GLU A 99 -7.20 12.29 -21.98
C GLU A 99 -7.83 11.81 -23.29
N LYS A 100 -9.11 12.14 -23.48
CA LYS A 100 -9.65 12.30 -24.83
C LYS A 100 -10.62 13.47 -24.87
N ASN A 101 -10.13 14.48 -25.56
CA ASN A 101 -10.82 15.64 -26.11
C ASN A 101 -11.18 16.77 -25.13
N ILE A 102 -10.50 17.88 -25.38
CA ILE A 102 -10.91 19.24 -25.06
C ILE A 102 -12.38 19.40 -25.50
N ALA A 103 -13.30 19.30 -24.55
CA ALA A 103 -14.67 19.74 -24.71
C ALA A 103 -14.81 21.11 -24.02
N ALA A 104 -15.60 21.98 -24.65
CA ALA A 104 -15.93 23.34 -24.21
C ALA A 104 -16.26 23.44 -22.70
N PRO A 105 -16.15 24.63 -22.07
CA PRO A 105 -16.54 24.83 -20.68
C PRO A 105 -17.91 24.22 -20.42
N ALA A 106 -17.96 23.22 -19.54
CA ALA A 106 -19.18 22.49 -19.24
C ALA A 106 -20.14 23.44 -18.52
N SER A 107 -21.41 23.46 -18.95
CA SER A 107 -22.43 24.22 -18.26
C SER A 107 -22.61 23.68 -16.83
N PHE A 108 -23.02 24.54 -15.90
CA PHE A 108 -23.29 24.17 -14.50
C PHE A 108 -24.18 22.91 -14.38
N TRP A 109 -25.22 22.82 -15.21
CA TRP A 109 -26.13 21.67 -15.27
C TRP A 109 -25.49 20.41 -15.87
N ALA A 110 -24.58 20.55 -16.85
CA ALA A 110 -23.83 19.41 -17.38
C ALA A 110 -22.90 18.80 -16.33
N ALA A 111 -22.27 19.62 -15.49
CA ALA A 111 -21.45 19.16 -14.38
C ALA A 111 -22.27 18.40 -13.34
N ILE A 112 -23.44 18.94 -12.92
CA ILE A 112 -24.35 18.24 -11.99
C ILE A 112 -24.80 16.90 -12.56
N ARG A 113 -25.22 16.85 -13.84
CA ARG A 113 -25.63 15.59 -14.48
C ARG A 113 -24.52 14.56 -14.49
N THR A 114 -23.29 14.99 -14.79
CA THR A 114 -22.12 14.10 -14.80
C THR A 114 -21.83 13.56 -13.40
N ILE A 115 -21.91 14.41 -12.37
CA ILE A 115 -21.73 14.01 -10.96
C ILE A 115 -22.78 12.98 -10.56
N VAL A 116 -24.06 13.21 -10.85
CA VAL A 116 -25.15 12.29 -10.49
C VAL A 116 -25.04 10.97 -11.25
N VAL A 117 -24.72 11.00 -12.54
CA VAL A 117 -24.54 9.76 -13.34
C VAL A 117 -23.35 8.96 -12.84
N ALA A 118 -22.23 9.61 -12.55
CA ALA A 118 -21.07 8.96 -11.97
C ALA A 118 -21.41 8.32 -10.61
N ASP A 119 -22.15 9.05 -9.76
CA ASP A 119 -22.57 8.54 -8.45
C ASP A 119 -23.50 7.35 -8.56
N VAL A 120 -24.45 7.34 -9.50
CA VAL A 120 -25.33 6.18 -9.70
C VAL A 120 -24.52 4.97 -10.18
N VAL A 121 -23.62 5.16 -11.16
CA VAL A 121 -22.82 4.05 -11.72
C VAL A 121 -21.89 3.41 -10.69
N MET A 122 -21.18 4.20 -9.88
CA MET A 122 -20.36 3.67 -8.76
C MET A 122 -21.22 3.23 -7.58
N GLY A 123 -22.29 3.97 -7.31
CA GLY A 123 -23.10 3.84 -6.11
C GLY A 123 -23.94 2.58 -6.07
N VAL A 124 -24.13 1.85 -7.16
CA VAL A 124 -24.83 0.54 -7.16
C VAL A 124 -24.16 -0.44 -6.20
N ASP A 125 -22.82 -0.52 -6.23
CA ASP A 125 -22.04 -1.40 -5.36
C ASP A 125 -22.09 -0.92 -3.89
N ASN A 126 -22.02 0.40 -3.67
CA ASN A 126 -22.18 1.01 -2.34
C ASN A 126 -23.57 0.73 -1.76
N VAL A 127 -24.62 0.90 -2.55
CA VAL A 127 -26.00 0.75 -2.09
C VAL A 127 -26.26 -0.66 -1.60
N LEU A 128 -25.73 -1.68 -2.27
CA LEU A 128 -25.86 -3.06 -1.80
C LEU A 128 -25.18 -3.27 -0.45
N GLY A 129 -23.98 -2.70 -0.26
CA GLY A 129 -23.26 -2.75 1.01
C GLY A 129 -23.97 -2.00 2.15
N VAL A 130 -24.50 -0.81 1.87
CA VAL A 130 -25.27 -0.01 2.83
C VAL A 130 -26.60 -0.70 3.18
N ALA A 131 -27.32 -1.24 2.18
CA ALA A 131 -28.54 -2.00 2.40
C ALA A 131 -28.29 -3.25 3.25
N GLY A 132 -27.17 -3.94 3.01
CA GLY A 132 -26.72 -5.10 3.78
C GLY A 132 -26.38 -4.77 5.23
N ALA A 133 -25.66 -3.67 5.46
CA ALA A 133 -25.25 -3.23 6.80
C ALA A 133 -26.40 -2.63 7.62
N ALA A 134 -27.38 -1.99 6.97
CA ALA A 134 -28.50 -1.36 7.64
C ALA A 134 -29.61 -2.34 8.05
N HIS A 135 -29.57 -3.60 7.61
CA HIS A 135 -30.54 -4.64 7.98
C HIS A 135 -32.03 -4.24 7.82
N GLY A 136 -32.32 -3.38 6.84
CA GLY A 136 -33.67 -2.88 6.59
C GLY A 136 -34.11 -1.67 7.42
N ASP A 137 -33.26 -1.14 8.29
CA ASP A 137 -33.53 0.09 9.04
C ASP A 137 -33.28 1.32 8.17
N PHE A 138 -34.37 1.97 7.75
CA PHE A 138 -34.34 3.16 6.93
C PHE A 138 -33.65 4.35 7.61
N ILE A 139 -33.72 4.46 8.94
CA ILE A 139 -33.11 5.56 9.68
C ILE A 139 -31.58 5.42 9.68
N LEU A 140 -31.08 4.18 9.84
CA LEU A 140 -29.64 3.89 9.75
C LEU A 140 -29.08 4.25 8.36
N VAL A 141 -29.79 3.90 7.29
CA VAL A 141 -29.40 4.25 5.92
C VAL A 141 -29.32 5.77 5.73
N VAL A 142 -30.39 6.48 6.09
CA VAL A 142 -30.47 7.94 5.88
C VAL A 142 -29.45 8.68 6.74
N ALA A 143 -29.28 8.28 8.01
CA ALA A 143 -28.28 8.87 8.90
C ALA A 143 -26.85 8.64 8.39
N GLY A 144 -26.55 7.41 7.94
CA GLY A 144 -25.25 7.07 7.38
C GLY A 144 -24.92 7.90 6.13
N LEU A 145 -25.87 8.02 5.20
CA LEU A 145 -25.74 8.83 3.99
C LEU A 145 -25.59 10.34 4.27
N LEU A 146 -26.35 10.86 5.24
CA LEU A 146 -26.26 12.27 5.64
C LEU A 146 -24.91 12.61 6.27
N ILE A 147 -24.25 11.66 6.93
CA ILE A 147 -22.92 11.84 7.53
C ILE A 147 -21.82 11.60 6.50
N SER A 148 -21.91 10.53 5.69
CA SER A 148 -20.84 10.10 4.78
C SER A 148 -20.60 11.09 3.63
N VAL A 149 -21.66 11.65 3.05
CA VAL A 149 -21.55 12.51 1.86
C VAL A 149 -20.83 13.83 2.15
N PRO A 150 -21.14 14.57 3.23
CA PRO A 150 -20.30 15.68 3.68
C PRO A 150 -18.82 15.35 3.77
N ILE A 151 -18.50 14.24 4.44
CA ILE A 151 -17.11 13.82 4.67
C ILE A 151 -16.41 13.57 3.33
N LEU A 152 -17.10 12.99 2.35
CA LEU A 152 -16.54 12.75 1.02
C LEU A 152 -16.33 14.04 0.22
N VAL A 153 -17.32 14.94 0.20
CA VAL A 153 -17.25 16.18 -0.57
C VAL A 153 -16.14 17.11 -0.05
N TRP A 154 -16.03 17.25 1.27
CA TRP A 154 -15.04 18.14 1.89
C TRP A 154 -13.70 17.46 2.21
N GLY A 155 -13.71 16.15 2.47
CA GLY A 155 -12.55 15.39 2.92
C GLY A 155 -11.85 14.57 1.84
N SER A 156 -12.36 14.51 0.61
CA SER A 156 -11.82 13.71 -0.50
C SER A 156 -10.30 13.81 -0.69
N SER A 157 -9.75 15.03 -0.76
CA SER A 157 -8.31 15.24 -0.97
C SER A 157 -7.46 14.72 0.19
N PHE A 158 -7.99 14.77 1.42
CA PHE A 158 -7.30 14.21 2.59
C PHE A 158 -7.45 12.70 2.63
N LEU A 159 -8.66 12.19 2.44
CA LEU A 159 -8.97 10.77 2.46
C LEU A 159 -8.11 9.99 1.47
N LEU A 160 -8.05 10.43 0.21
CA LEU A 160 -7.26 9.77 -0.82
C LEU A 160 -5.79 9.70 -0.43
N LYS A 161 -5.23 10.82 0.07
CA LYS A 161 -3.85 10.87 0.57
C LYS A 161 -3.61 9.94 1.76
N TYR A 162 -4.60 9.75 2.63
CA TYR A 162 -4.51 8.81 3.75
C TYR A 162 -4.62 7.35 3.30
N ILE A 163 -5.48 7.03 2.34
CA ILE A 163 -5.58 5.68 1.76
C ILE A 163 -4.29 5.32 1.00
N GLU A 164 -3.76 6.24 0.19
CA GLU A 164 -2.48 6.07 -0.50
C GLU A 164 -1.30 5.91 0.48
N ARG A 165 -1.31 6.66 1.59
CA ARG A 165 -0.27 6.59 2.63
C ARG A 165 -0.40 5.37 3.53
N TYR A 166 -1.62 4.90 3.77
CA TYR A 166 -1.94 3.79 4.67
C TYR A 166 -2.85 2.77 3.99
N PRO A 167 -2.29 1.89 3.12
CA PRO A 167 -3.05 0.83 2.45
C PRO A 167 -3.82 -0.12 3.39
N VAL A 168 -3.45 -0.16 4.68
CA VAL A 168 -4.17 -0.91 5.72
C VAL A 168 -5.65 -0.50 5.84
N ILE A 169 -5.99 0.75 5.48
CA ILE A 169 -7.37 1.25 5.48
C ILE A 169 -8.24 0.43 4.51
N MET A 170 -7.69 0.00 3.37
CA MET A 170 -8.39 -0.85 2.40
C MET A 170 -8.66 -2.26 2.96
N TYR A 171 -7.71 -2.81 3.71
CA TYR A 171 -7.89 -4.09 4.40
C TYR A 171 -8.94 -4.02 5.50
N LEU A 172 -9.02 -2.92 6.24
CA LEU A 172 -10.07 -2.68 7.22
C LEU A 172 -11.44 -2.56 6.55
N GLY A 173 -11.54 -1.79 5.47
CA GLY A 173 -12.78 -1.66 4.69
C GLY A 173 -13.25 -2.99 4.10
N ALA A 174 -12.34 -3.77 3.51
CA ALA A 174 -12.64 -5.11 2.99
C ALA A 174 -13.07 -6.08 4.11
N SER A 175 -12.50 -5.96 5.32
CA SER A 175 -12.90 -6.77 6.47
C SER A 175 -14.33 -6.47 6.89
N VAL A 176 -14.71 -5.18 6.95
CA VAL A 176 -16.09 -4.75 7.26
C VAL A 176 -17.06 -5.25 6.19
N LEU A 177 -16.71 -5.14 4.91
CA LEU A 177 -17.55 -5.65 3.81
C LEU A 177 -17.70 -7.16 3.84
N ALA A 178 -16.61 -7.90 4.08
CA ALA A 178 -16.64 -9.36 4.16
C ALA A 178 -17.44 -9.84 5.38
N LEU A 179 -17.39 -9.10 6.50
CA LEU A 179 -18.24 -9.36 7.66
C LEU A 179 -19.72 -9.15 7.33
N THR A 180 -20.07 -8.03 6.69
CA THR A 180 -21.44 -7.75 6.26
C THR A 180 -21.92 -8.82 5.27
N ALA A 181 -21.06 -9.23 4.34
CA ALA A 181 -21.34 -10.30 3.38
C ALA A 181 -21.65 -11.63 4.08
N ALA A 182 -20.81 -12.04 5.03
CA ALA A 182 -21.02 -13.25 5.83
C ALA A 182 -22.34 -13.17 6.61
N LYS A 183 -22.64 -12.01 7.20
CA LYS A 183 -23.87 -11.78 7.97
C LYS A 183 -25.12 -11.81 7.09
N MET A 184 -25.07 -11.25 5.87
CA MET A 184 -26.15 -11.33 4.90
C MET A 184 -26.42 -12.78 4.46
N ILE A 185 -25.35 -13.54 4.18
CA ILE A 185 -25.46 -14.97 3.82
C ILE A 185 -26.05 -15.77 4.98
N ALA A 186 -25.60 -15.54 6.22
CA ALA A 186 -26.10 -16.24 7.40
C ALA A 186 -27.57 -15.89 7.73
N SER A 187 -27.99 -14.66 7.40
CA SER A 187 -29.35 -14.16 7.69
C SER A 187 -30.40 -14.64 6.68
N GLU A 188 -29.98 -15.35 5.63
CA GLU A 188 -30.86 -15.86 4.60
C GLU A 188 -31.84 -16.93 5.15
N PRO A 189 -33.16 -16.82 4.89
CA PRO A 189 -34.19 -17.71 5.45
C PRO A 189 -33.92 -19.21 5.37
N PHE A 190 -33.36 -19.71 4.27
CA PHE A 190 -33.08 -21.14 4.10
C PHE A 190 -31.83 -21.61 4.84
N LEU A 191 -30.84 -20.72 5.02
CA LEU A 191 -29.62 -20.98 5.80
C LEU A 191 -29.87 -20.82 7.30
N LYS A 192 -30.70 -19.84 7.69
CA LYS A 192 -30.97 -19.50 9.09
C LYS A 192 -31.48 -20.69 9.91
N ARG A 193 -32.31 -21.56 9.30
CA ARG A 193 -32.83 -22.77 9.97
C ARG A 193 -31.75 -23.83 10.22
N GLN A 194 -30.75 -23.93 9.35
CA GLN A 194 -29.66 -24.89 9.47
C GLN A 194 -28.52 -24.35 10.36
N LEU A 195 -28.32 -23.03 10.39
CA LEU A 195 -27.28 -22.36 11.17
C LEU A 195 -27.70 -22.06 12.61
N ALA A 196 -29.00 -21.92 12.89
CA ALA A 196 -29.51 -21.68 14.25
C ALA A 196 -29.11 -22.80 15.24
N ASP A 197 -29.05 -24.04 14.76
CA ASP A 197 -28.72 -25.20 15.59
C ASP A 197 -27.22 -25.57 15.54
N ALA A 198 -26.40 -24.81 14.79
CA ALA A 198 -25.00 -25.15 14.53
C ALA A 198 -24.09 -23.91 14.67
N PRO A 199 -23.74 -23.49 15.91
CA PRO A 199 -22.87 -22.32 16.14
C PRO A 199 -21.50 -22.46 15.47
N ILE A 200 -20.98 -23.70 15.39
CA ILE A 200 -19.72 -24.01 14.70
C ILE A 200 -19.84 -23.74 13.19
N ALA A 201 -20.97 -24.09 12.57
CA ALA A 201 -21.19 -23.84 11.14
C ALA A 201 -21.27 -22.34 10.84
N THR A 202 -21.91 -21.57 11.73
CA THR A 202 -21.94 -20.10 11.66
C THR A 202 -20.54 -19.52 11.77
N PHE A 203 -19.74 -19.96 12.74
CA PHE A 203 -18.36 -19.52 12.86
C PHE A 203 -17.53 -19.85 11.62
N LEU A 204 -17.64 -21.07 11.09
CA LEU A 204 -16.92 -21.51 9.89
C LEU A 204 -17.30 -20.68 8.66
N LEU A 205 -18.58 -20.31 8.50
CA LEU A 205 -19.03 -19.43 7.42
C LEU A 205 -18.34 -18.07 7.50
N TYR A 206 -18.36 -17.42 8.67
CA TYR A 206 -17.74 -16.11 8.87
C TYR A 206 -16.22 -16.17 8.65
N ALA A 207 -15.56 -17.16 9.25
CA ALA A 207 -14.12 -17.38 9.09
C ALA A 207 -13.76 -17.63 7.62
N THR A 208 -14.57 -18.39 6.87
CA THR A 208 -14.32 -18.70 5.46
C THR A 208 -14.51 -17.48 4.57
N VAL A 209 -15.56 -16.69 4.76
CA VAL A 209 -15.81 -15.50 3.93
C VAL A 209 -14.77 -14.42 4.20
N ILE A 210 -14.54 -14.07 5.48
CA ILE A 210 -13.57 -13.04 5.87
C ILE A 210 -12.14 -13.50 5.53
N GLY A 211 -11.77 -14.69 5.97
CA GLY A 211 -10.45 -15.27 5.70
C GLY A 211 -10.20 -15.45 4.22
N GLY A 212 -11.18 -15.92 3.46
CA GLY A 212 -11.08 -16.10 2.01
C GLY A 212 -10.84 -14.79 1.27
N VAL A 213 -11.62 -13.74 1.57
CA VAL A 213 -11.44 -12.41 0.96
C VAL A 213 -10.06 -11.83 1.27
N LEU A 214 -9.67 -11.82 2.56
CA LEU A 214 -8.40 -11.25 2.99
C LEU A 214 -7.20 -12.05 2.48
N TRP A 215 -7.27 -13.38 2.50
CA TRP A 215 -6.24 -14.25 1.96
C TRP A 215 -6.10 -14.07 0.46
N ALA A 216 -7.21 -14.08 -0.28
CA ALA A 216 -7.19 -13.92 -1.73
C ALA A 216 -6.59 -12.54 -2.10
N GLY A 217 -6.98 -11.47 -1.39
CA GLY A 217 -6.39 -10.15 -1.56
C GLY A 217 -4.89 -10.13 -1.27
N PHE A 218 -4.45 -10.73 -0.17
CA PHE A 218 -3.04 -10.83 0.20
C PHE A 218 -2.21 -11.61 -0.83
N VAL A 219 -2.68 -12.79 -1.24
CA VAL A 219 -2.00 -13.64 -2.24
C VAL A 219 -1.92 -12.95 -3.59
N HIS A 220 -2.99 -12.29 -4.03
CA HIS A 220 -3.00 -11.56 -5.29
C HIS A 220 -2.01 -10.39 -5.27
N ASN A 221 -1.99 -9.62 -4.17
CA ASN A 221 -1.05 -8.50 -4.01
C ASN A 221 0.42 -8.98 -3.99
N HIS A 222 0.70 -10.12 -3.35
CA HIS A 222 2.06 -10.67 -3.25
C HIS A 222 2.58 -11.26 -4.56
N ARG A 223 1.74 -11.96 -5.33
CA ARG A 223 2.11 -12.56 -6.64
C ARG A 223 2.46 -11.51 -7.70
N ARG A 224 1.88 -10.32 -7.64
CA ARG A 224 2.18 -9.21 -8.58
C ARG A 224 3.52 -8.53 -8.31
N ILE A 225 3.97 -8.49 -7.05
CA ILE A 225 5.30 -7.98 -6.70
C ILE A 225 6.36 -8.91 -7.32
N GLU A 226 6.17 -10.23 -7.23
CA GLU A 226 7.06 -11.22 -7.84
C GLU A 226 7.08 -11.14 -9.39
N SER A 227 5.95 -10.85 -10.05
CA SER A 227 5.91 -10.71 -11.52
C SER A 227 6.60 -9.44 -12.03
N LYS A 228 6.46 -8.30 -11.32
CA LYS A 228 7.19 -7.06 -11.68
C LYS A 228 8.69 -7.18 -11.44
N ILE A 229 9.11 -7.88 -10.38
CA ILE A 229 10.52 -8.13 -10.08
C ILE A 229 11.13 -9.06 -11.12
N SER A 230 10.49 -10.18 -11.47
CA SER A 230 11.00 -11.11 -12.49
C SER A 230 11.09 -10.48 -13.89
N ALA A 231 10.12 -9.65 -14.27
CA ALA A 231 10.16 -8.89 -15.53
C ALA A 231 11.31 -7.86 -15.58
N ARG A 232 11.55 -7.12 -14.49
CA ARG A 232 12.69 -6.17 -14.43
C ARG A 232 14.04 -6.86 -14.33
N VAL A 233 14.13 -7.99 -13.62
CA VAL A 233 15.37 -8.77 -13.49
C VAL A 233 15.76 -9.42 -14.82
N SER A 234 14.79 -9.92 -15.58
CA SER A 234 15.05 -10.45 -16.93
C SER A 234 15.51 -9.36 -17.91
N ASP A 235 14.90 -8.17 -17.86
CA ASP A 235 15.31 -7.04 -18.69
C ASP A 235 16.69 -6.48 -18.29
N PHE A 236 16.98 -6.38 -17.00
CA PHE A 236 18.29 -5.97 -16.49
C PHE A 236 19.40 -6.97 -16.84
N SER A 237 19.17 -8.28 -16.64
CA SER A 237 20.14 -9.32 -17.00
C SER A 237 20.39 -9.44 -18.50
N ALA A 238 19.43 -9.02 -19.34
CA ALA A 238 19.62 -8.89 -20.78
C ALA A 238 20.46 -7.64 -21.15
N ARG A 239 20.25 -6.51 -20.46
CA ARG A 239 21.04 -5.27 -20.66
C ARG A 239 22.48 -5.42 -20.16
N SER A 240 22.68 -6.04 -19.00
CA SER A 240 24.00 -6.32 -18.42
C SER A 240 24.83 -7.26 -19.32
N ARG A 241 24.20 -8.31 -19.89
CA ARG A 241 24.85 -9.16 -20.89
C ARG A 241 25.28 -8.38 -22.13
N ARG A 242 24.39 -7.56 -22.72
CA ARG A 242 24.75 -6.72 -23.88
C ARG A 242 25.88 -5.74 -23.59
N ALA A 243 25.90 -5.12 -22.40
CA ALA A 243 26.97 -4.21 -22.00
C ALA A 243 28.31 -4.96 -21.85
N SER A 244 28.29 -6.14 -21.24
CA SER A 244 29.47 -7.01 -21.12
C SER A 244 29.98 -7.49 -22.49
N ASP A 245 29.09 -7.83 -23.42
CA ASP A 245 29.42 -8.28 -24.77
C ASP A 245 29.96 -7.13 -25.64
N SER A 246 29.43 -5.90 -25.50
CA SER A 246 29.96 -4.72 -26.21
C SER A 246 31.34 -4.28 -25.72
N HIS A 247 31.67 -4.54 -24.44
CA HIS A 247 32.98 -4.22 -23.87
C HIS A 247 34.05 -5.28 -24.18
N ALA A 248 33.68 -6.49 -24.60
CA ALA A 248 34.65 -7.52 -25.02
C ALA A 248 35.36 -7.18 -26.35
N CYS A 249 34.82 -6.25 -27.15
CA CYS A 249 35.41 -5.82 -28.42
C CYS A 249 36.44 -4.67 -28.32
N GLN A 250 36.69 -4.12 -27.13
CA GLN A 250 37.64 -3.02 -26.95
C GLN A 250 38.68 -3.39 -25.89
N GLY A 251 39.88 -3.75 -26.32
CA GLY A 251 40.98 -4.26 -25.50
C GLY A 251 41.65 -3.25 -24.55
N ASP A 252 40.88 -2.38 -23.90
CA ASP A 252 41.34 -1.57 -22.78
C ASP A 252 40.79 -2.16 -21.47
N LEU A 253 41.66 -2.42 -20.50
CA LEU A 253 41.27 -2.83 -19.15
C LEU A 253 40.56 -1.65 -18.46
N ILE A 254 39.26 -1.48 -18.72
CA ILE A 254 38.44 -0.46 -18.07
C ILE A 254 38.34 -0.84 -16.59
N MET A 255 39.03 -0.08 -15.73
CA MET A 255 38.93 -0.22 -14.27
C MET A 255 37.50 0.08 -13.82
N ARG A 256 36.82 -0.93 -13.28
CA ARG A 256 35.46 -0.80 -12.76
C ARG A 256 35.47 -0.29 -11.31
N LYS A 257 34.57 0.62 -10.97
CA LYS A 257 34.40 1.16 -9.61
C LYS A 257 33.02 0.80 -9.06
N ILE A 258 33.00 0.19 -7.88
CA ILE A 258 31.76 -0.17 -7.18
C ILE A 258 31.62 0.64 -5.90
N LEU A 259 30.42 1.18 -5.67
CA LEU A 259 30.04 1.81 -4.41
C LEU A 259 29.25 0.84 -3.54
N VAL A 260 29.64 0.70 -2.28
CA VAL A 260 29.01 -0.22 -1.32
C VAL A 260 28.61 0.54 -0.06
N PRO A 261 27.34 0.95 0.07
CA PRO A 261 26.84 1.55 1.30
C PRO A 261 26.71 0.50 2.41
N ILE A 262 27.37 0.75 3.53
CA ILE A 262 27.36 -0.11 4.72
C ILE A 262 26.81 0.70 5.89
N ALA A 263 25.63 0.31 6.37
CA ALA A 263 25.02 0.92 7.56
C ALA A 263 25.48 0.28 8.89
N GLY A 264 26.12 -0.89 8.83
CA GLY A 264 26.57 -1.64 10.01
C GLY A 264 27.04 -3.05 9.70
N ALA A 265 27.47 -3.79 10.73
CA ALA A 265 28.12 -5.09 10.60
C ALA A 265 27.23 -6.19 9.97
N GLU A 266 25.91 -6.16 10.21
CA GLU A 266 24.97 -7.13 9.62
C GLU A 266 25.00 -7.06 8.08
N ASN A 267 25.03 -5.85 7.53
CA ASN A 267 25.10 -5.60 6.09
C ASN A 267 26.45 -6.01 5.50
N ALA A 268 27.54 -5.70 6.20
CA ALA A 268 28.90 -6.07 5.79
C ALA A 268 29.03 -7.59 5.58
N THR A 269 28.43 -8.38 6.45
CA THR A 269 28.53 -9.86 6.41
C THR A 269 27.88 -10.45 5.16
N LEU A 270 26.86 -9.80 4.62
CA LEU A 270 26.15 -10.24 3.40
C LEU A 270 26.90 -9.82 2.13
N VAL A 271 27.40 -8.59 2.08
CA VAL A 271 27.98 -8.01 0.85
C VAL A 271 29.44 -8.45 0.63
N VAL A 272 30.26 -8.50 1.68
CA VAL A 272 31.71 -8.73 1.52
C VAL A 272 32.05 -10.06 0.82
N PRO A 273 31.41 -11.20 1.14
CA PRO A 273 31.68 -12.45 0.42
C PRO A 273 31.41 -12.38 -1.09
N HIS A 274 30.43 -11.56 -1.49
CA HIS A 274 30.13 -11.31 -2.89
C HIS A 274 31.22 -10.45 -3.54
N LEU A 275 31.63 -9.36 -2.90
CA LEU A 275 32.71 -8.48 -3.39
C LEU A 275 34.03 -9.23 -3.60
N ILE A 276 34.40 -10.10 -2.65
CA ILE A 276 35.63 -10.91 -2.76
C ILE A 276 35.55 -11.83 -3.99
N ARG A 277 34.38 -12.42 -4.26
CA ARG A 277 34.17 -13.28 -5.43
C ARG A 277 34.27 -12.49 -6.73
N GLU A 278 33.69 -11.29 -6.76
CA GLU A 278 33.71 -10.42 -7.93
C GLU A 278 35.12 -9.89 -8.22
N PHE A 279 35.86 -9.47 -7.19
CA PHE A 279 37.26 -9.05 -7.30
C PHE A 279 38.16 -10.17 -7.84
N ARG A 280 37.95 -11.42 -7.40
CA ARG A 280 38.68 -12.58 -7.94
C ARG A 280 38.42 -12.82 -9.42
N ALA A 281 37.21 -12.49 -9.90
CA ALA A 281 36.87 -12.60 -11.32
C ALA A 281 37.42 -11.42 -12.13
N ASN A 282 37.53 -10.23 -11.53
CA ASN A 282 38.04 -9.03 -12.19
C ASN A 282 38.99 -8.24 -11.25
N PRO A 283 40.32 -8.47 -11.33
CA PRO A 283 41.31 -7.84 -10.46
C PRO A 283 41.45 -6.32 -10.64
N ALA A 284 40.91 -5.75 -11.72
CA ALA A 284 40.92 -4.31 -11.99
C ALA A 284 39.80 -3.54 -11.27
N LEU A 285 39.10 -4.19 -10.34
CA LEU A 285 37.96 -3.66 -9.60
C LEU A 285 38.41 -2.78 -8.42
N ARG A 286 37.83 -1.58 -8.28
CA ARG A 286 38.00 -0.70 -7.13
C ARG A 286 36.74 -0.62 -6.28
N ILE A 287 36.87 -0.95 -5.00
CA ILE A 287 35.74 -0.97 -4.07
C ILE A 287 35.74 0.29 -3.21
N HIS A 288 34.64 1.03 -3.23
CA HIS A 288 34.39 2.18 -2.37
C HIS A 288 33.34 1.82 -1.31
N LEU A 289 33.75 1.73 -0.05
CA LEU A 289 32.84 1.56 1.08
C LEU A 289 32.31 2.91 1.54
N LEU A 290 31.00 3.05 1.74
CA LEU A 290 30.38 4.30 2.18
C LEU A 290 29.53 4.06 3.44
N ASN A 291 29.76 4.84 4.48
CA ASN A 291 28.81 4.92 5.61
C ASN A 291 28.24 6.33 5.72
N VAL A 292 26.90 6.44 5.67
CA VAL A 292 26.20 7.71 5.81
C VAL A 292 25.59 7.84 7.20
N GLN A 293 26.07 8.81 7.98
CA GLN A 293 25.53 9.17 9.28
C GLN A 293 24.40 10.20 9.13
N PRO A 294 23.29 10.07 9.87
CA PRO A 294 22.20 11.03 9.82
C PRO A 294 22.63 12.38 10.40
N ARG A 295 21.99 13.45 9.95
CA ARG A 295 22.16 14.78 10.54
C ARG A 295 21.51 14.82 11.93
N PHE A 296 22.23 15.35 12.90
CA PHE A 296 21.66 15.67 14.22
C PHE A 296 20.58 16.74 14.11
N SER A 297 19.55 16.64 14.96
CA SER A 297 18.52 17.68 15.03
C SER A 297 19.10 18.99 15.56
N ALA A 298 18.53 20.11 15.11
CA ALA A 298 18.97 21.46 15.52
C ALA A 298 18.93 21.66 17.06
N TYR A 299 18.10 20.88 17.75
CA TYR A 299 17.99 20.88 19.20
C TYR A 299 19.22 20.25 19.88
N VAL A 300 19.70 19.11 19.37
CA VAL A 300 20.88 18.41 19.93
C VAL A 300 22.16 19.19 19.66
N THR A 301 22.27 19.83 18.49
CA THR A 301 23.44 20.65 18.13
C THR A 301 23.59 21.94 18.95
N ARG A 302 22.60 22.27 19.79
CA ARG A 302 22.63 23.45 20.68
C ARG A 302 23.44 23.20 21.95
N PHE A 303 23.59 21.93 22.36
CA PHE A 303 24.23 21.54 23.62
C PHE A 303 25.57 20.82 23.41
N ILE A 304 25.94 20.52 22.17
CA ILE A 304 27.15 19.76 21.82
C ILE A 304 27.99 20.57 20.83
N GLY A 305 29.30 20.64 21.07
CA GLY A 305 30.25 21.33 20.19
C GLY A 305 30.30 20.71 18.79
N LYS A 306 30.54 21.55 17.77
CA LYS A 306 30.69 21.08 16.37
C LYS A 306 31.83 20.06 16.21
N THR A 307 32.90 20.22 17.00
CA THR A 307 34.06 19.31 17.00
C THR A 307 33.68 17.94 17.54
N ASP A 308 33.02 17.89 18.71
CA ASP A 308 32.58 16.64 19.35
C ASP A 308 31.59 15.87 18.47
N LEU A 309 30.67 16.58 17.80
CA LEU A 309 29.73 15.97 16.86
C LEU A 309 30.46 15.34 15.66
N LYS A 310 31.48 16.01 15.14
CA LYS A 310 32.28 15.50 14.00
C LYS A 310 33.09 14.27 14.41
N GLU A 311 33.71 14.30 15.59
CA GLU A 311 34.45 13.17 16.14
C GLU A 311 33.54 11.98 16.40
N TYR A 312 32.38 12.21 17.01
CA TYR A 312 31.38 11.16 17.25
C TYR A 312 30.92 10.52 15.94
N THR A 313 30.61 11.35 14.93
CA THR A 313 30.19 10.89 13.61
C THR A 313 31.28 10.04 12.93
N GLN A 314 32.54 10.49 12.98
CA GLN A 314 33.66 9.71 12.45
C GLN A 314 33.85 8.40 13.21
N SER A 315 33.78 8.43 14.54
CA SER A 315 33.89 7.24 15.39
C SER A 315 32.82 6.21 15.03
N GLN A 316 31.56 6.62 14.94
CA GLN A 316 30.44 5.76 14.56
C GLN A 316 30.57 5.22 13.13
N GLY A 317 30.97 6.07 12.18
CA GLY A 317 31.20 5.64 10.80
C GLY A 317 32.33 4.61 10.69
N ARG A 318 33.43 4.80 11.41
CA ARG A 318 34.53 3.83 11.47
C ARG A 318 34.08 2.51 12.09
N ALA A 319 33.33 2.56 13.20
CA ALA A 319 32.80 1.37 13.84
C ALA A 319 31.87 0.56 12.91
N ALA A 320 31.02 1.23 12.13
CA ALA A 320 30.13 0.58 11.17
C ALA A 320 30.90 -0.10 10.01
N LEU A 321 31.98 0.52 9.54
CA LEU A 321 32.81 0.01 8.44
C LEU A 321 33.84 -1.04 8.86
N ALA A 322 34.22 -1.08 10.14
CA ALA A 322 35.30 -1.91 10.65
C ALA A 322 35.15 -3.40 10.31
N ALA A 323 33.93 -3.94 10.38
CA ALA A 323 33.66 -5.34 10.04
C ALA A 323 33.93 -5.64 8.56
N ALA A 324 33.57 -4.72 7.66
CA ALA A 324 33.78 -4.88 6.23
C ALA A 324 35.25 -4.70 5.84
N GLN A 325 35.91 -3.68 6.40
CA GLN A 325 37.33 -3.41 6.18
C GLN A 325 38.17 -4.61 6.60
N LYS A 326 37.99 -5.09 7.83
CA LYS A 326 38.70 -6.27 8.35
C LYS A 326 38.54 -7.51 7.46
N ALA A 327 37.35 -7.73 6.91
CA ALA A 327 37.07 -8.88 6.06
C ALA A 327 37.67 -8.73 4.65
N LEU A 328 37.72 -7.51 4.09
CA LEU A 328 38.39 -7.23 2.81
C LEU A 328 39.91 -7.23 2.94
N ASP A 329 40.45 -6.69 4.03
CA ASP A 329 41.88 -6.72 4.38
C ASP A 329 42.37 -8.17 4.51
N ALA A 330 41.60 -9.03 5.18
CA ALA A 330 41.92 -10.45 5.31
C ALA A 330 41.95 -11.21 3.96
N ALA A 331 41.31 -10.66 2.93
CA ALA A 331 41.26 -11.21 1.59
C ALA A 331 42.18 -10.49 0.59
N ASP A 332 43.00 -9.53 1.07
CA ASP A 332 43.90 -8.69 0.27
C ASP A 332 43.19 -7.95 -0.87
N VAL A 333 41.98 -7.46 -0.60
CA VAL A 333 41.15 -6.74 -1.59
C VAL A 333 41.31 -5.22 -1.40
N PRO A 334 41.84 -4.49 -2.41
CA PRO A 334 41.97 -3.04 -2.34
C PRO A 334 40.62 -2.34 -2.20
N HIS A 335 40.50 -1.50 -1.18
CA HIS A 335 39.27 -0.76 -0.91
C HIS A 335 39.54 0.64 -0.38
N THR A 336 38.57 1.54 -0.51
CA THR A 336 38.62 2.90 0.03
C THR A 336 37.34 3.18 0.80
N SER A 337 37.45 3.74 2.00
CA SER A 337 36.31 4.04 2.87
C SER A 337 35.96 5.53 2.91
N HIS A 338 34.67 5.84 2.85
CA HIS A 338 34.11 7.19 2.91
C HIS A 338 33.07 7.26 4.05
N ILE A 339 33.11 8.34 4.83
CA ILE A 339 32.13 8.62 5.90
C ILE A 339 31.52 9.98 5.62
N GLU A 340 30.22 9.98 5.33
CA GLU A 340 29.47 11.17 4.94
C GLU A 340 28.32 11.46 5.90
N VAL A 341 27.86 12.71 5.93
CA VAL A 341 26.75 13.13 6.81
C VAL A 341 25.62 13.70 5.97
N GLY A 342 24.43 13.11 6.11
CA GLY A 342 23.28 13.59 5.36
C GLY A 342 22.11 12.62 5.33
N ASP A 343 21.26 12.84 4.33
CA ASP A 343 20.23 11.89 3.97
C ASP A 343 20.85 10.68 3.28
N LYS A 344 20.59 9.47 3.80
CA LYS A 344 21.25 8.24 3.34
C LYS A 344 21.12 8.05 1.82
N ALA A 345 19.92 8.11 1.29
CA ALA A 345 19.68 7.81 -0.12
C ALA A 345 20.26 8.87 -1.05
N ALA A 346 20.08 10.15 -0.73
CA ALA A 346 20.61 11.25 -1.54
C ALA A 346 22.15 11.27 -1.55
N VAL A 347 22.78 11.01 -0.41
CA VAL A 347 24.25 10.93 -0.31
C VAL A 347 24.79 9.73 -1.08
N ILE A 348 24.13 8.57 -1.01
CA ILE A 348 24.53 7.38 -1.78
C ILE A 348 24.50 7.68 -3.28
N ALA A 349 23.39 8.24 -3.77
CA ALA A 349 23.24 8.58 -5.19
C ALA A 349 24.31 9.60 -5.63
N ARG A 350 24.49 10.68 -4.86
CA ARG A 350 25.49 11.72 -5.14
C ARG A 350 26.92 11.15 -5.15
N MET A 351 27.29 10.35 -4.15
CA MET A 351 28.63 9.75 -4.08
C MET A 351 28.90 8.78 -5.24
N ALA A 352 27.88 8.06 -5.71
CA ALA A 352 28.02 7.19 -6.87
C ALA A 352 28.34 8.00 -8.14
N GLU A 353 27.71 9.16 -8.30
CA GLU A 353 27.99 10.09 -9.39
C GLU A 353 29.36 10.78 -9.22
N ASP A 354 29.66 11.33 -8.05
CA ASP A 354 30.91 12.05 -7.76
C ASP A 354 32.13 11.16 -7.99
N LEU A 355 32.08 9.89 -7.57
CA LEU A 355 33.17 8.92 -7.74
C LEU A 355 33.19 8.27 -9.13
N HIS A 356 32.16 8.51 -9.94
CA HIS A 356 31.93 7.91 -11.26
C HIS A 356 31.93 6.38 -11.14
N CYS A 357 31.08 5.86 -10.25
CA CYS A 357 30.91 4.44 -10.04
C CYS A 357 30.08 3.83 -11.16
N ASP A 358 30.48 2.65 -11.62
CA ASP A 358 29.76 1.90 -12.65
C ASP A 358 28.51 1.20 -12.08
N HIS A 359 28.51 0.96 -10.76
CA HIS A 359 27.49 0.17 -10.09
C HIS A 359 27.49 0.39 -8.57
N ILE A 360 26.31 0.26 -7.94
CA ILE A 360 26.09 0.30 -6.49
C ILE A 360 25.66 -1.08 -5.99
N VAL A 361 26.36 -1.65 -5.02
CA VAL A 361 25.99 -2.92 -4.39
C VAL A 361 25.44 -2.67 -2.99
N MET A 362 24.17 -2.99 -2.77
CA MET A 362 23.51 -2.83 -1.48
C MET A 362 23.06 -4.18 -0.93
N SER A 363 23.12 -4.38 0.39
CA SER A 363 22.46 -5.50 1.05
C SER A 363 21.17 -5.06 1.74
N THR A 364 20.21 -5.98 1.79
CA THR A 364 19.05 -5.88 2.68
C THR A 364 19.12 -7.02 3.70
N ALA A 365 19.26 -6.65 4.98
CA ALA A 365 19.13 -7.58 6.08
C ALA A 365 17.65 -8.00 6.17
N ARG A 366 17.36 -9.28 5.94
CA ARG A 366 15.99 -9.78 5.90
C ARG A 366 15.45 -9.92 7.34
N LYS A 367 14.85 -8.86 7.88
CA LYS A 367 14.03 -8.90 9.10
C LYS A 367 12.56 -8.66 8.73
N ASN A 368 11.64 -9.41 9.35
CA ASN A 368 10.15 -9.46 9.28
C ASN A 368 9.41 -8.77 8.10
N THR A 369 8.30 -9.38 7.64
CA THR A 369 7.45 -8.85 6.55
C THR A 369 6.97 -7.41 6.78
N LEU A 370 6.73 -7.02 8.04
CA LEU A 370 6.38 -5.66 8.44
C LEU A 370 7.58 -4.70 8.45
N THR A 371 8.77 -5.15 8.85
CA THR A 371 9.99 -4.33 8.83
C THR A 371 10.48 -4.05 7.41
N ARG A 372 10.25 -4.97 6.45
CA ARG A 372 10.49 -4.70 5.01
C ARG A 372 9.80 -3.44 4.50
N MET A 373 8.56 -3.17 4.92
CA MET A 373 7.82 -1.98 4.47
C MET A 373 8.40 -0.66 5.01
N VAL A 374 9.17 -0.70 6.09
CA VAL A 374 9.70 0.49 6.77
C VAL A 374 11.19 0.70 6.49
N GLU A 375 11.96 -0.39 6.42
CA GLU A 375 13.43 -0.38 6.30
C GLU A 375 13.92 -0.29 4.85
N ASP A 376 13.13 -0.78 3.86
CA ASP A 376 13.45 -0.65 2.42
C ASP A 376 13.26 0.79 1.88
N SER A 377 12.90 1.76 2.73
CA SER A 377 12.72 3.16 2.33
C SER A 377 13.99 3.80 1.77
N VAL A 378 15.17 3.42 2.29
CA VAL A 378 16.46 3.92 1.78
C VAL A 378 16.76 3.32 0.41
N THR A 379 16.60 2.01 0.25
CA THR A 379 16.83 1.31 -1.03
C THR A 379 15.91 1.84 -2.13
N ASN A 380 14.61 1.98 -1.85
CA ASN A 380 13.66 2.53 -2.81
C ASN A 380 14.04 3.96 -3.20
N ARG A 381 14.39 4.82 -2.24
CA ARG A 381 14.85 6.18 -2.56
C ARG A 381 16.17 6.20 -3.34
N VAL A 382 17.10 5.28 -3.08
CA VAL A 382 18.33 5.18 -3.90
C VAL A 382 17.95 4.84 -5.34
N LEU A 383 17.09 3.83 -5.56
CA LEU A 383 16.60 3.45 -6.90
C LEU A 383 15.86 4.58 -7.62
N GLU A 384 15.17 5.46 -6.88
CA GLU A 384 14.50 6.63 -7.44
C GLU A 384 15.48 7.78 -7.78
N LEU A 385 16.56 7.93 -7.01
CA LEU A 385 17.46 9.08 -7.09
C LEU A 385 18.69 8.84 -7.97
N THR A 386 19.10 7.59 -8.18
CA THR A 386 20.34 7.28 -8.91
C THR A 386 20.07 6.77 -10.33
N THR A 387 20.95 7.16 -11.25
CA THR A 387 21.02 6.61 -12.61
C THR A 387 22.02 5.46 -12.73
N VAL A 388 22.88 5.28 -11.73
CA VAL A 388 23.85 4.20 -11.65
C VAL A 388 23.12 2.89 -11.35
N PRO A 389 23.42 1.78 -12.04
CA PRO A 389 22.85 0.48 -11.71
C PRO A 389 22.98 0.14 -10.22
N VAL A 390 21.97 -0.51 -9.64
CA VAL A 390 21.96 -0.94 -8.23
C VAL A 390 21.71 -2.46 -8.16
N GLU A 391 22.61 -3.21 -7.54
CA GLU A 391 22.43 -4.63 -7.21
C GLU A 391 22.06 -4.80 -5.75
N MET A 392 21.11 -5.70 -5.52
CA MET A 392 20.58 -6.01 -4.19
C MET A 392 20.96 -7.43 -3.78
N ILE A 393 21.73 -7.55 -2.70
CA ILE A 393 22.07 -8.83 -2.07
C ILE A 393 21.11 -9.08 -0.91
N ALA A 394 20.27 -10.11 -1.04
CA ALA A 394 19.27 -10.47 -0.03
C ALA A 394 19.78 -11.53 0.95
N GLY A 395 19.46 -11.37 2.24
CA GLY A 395 19.68 -12.41 3.26
C GLY A 395 18.78 -13.66 3.12
N ALA A 396 19.05 -14.69 3.93
CA ALA A 396 18.34 -15.97 3.94
C ALA A 396 16.80 -15.80 4.12
N PRO A 397 15.95 -16.60 3.46
CA PRO A 397 14.49 -16.44 3.50
C PRO A 397 13.89 -16.72 4.89
N PRO A 398 12.85 -15.96 5.32
CA PRO A 398 12.12 -16.28 6.54
C PRO A 398 11.36 -17.61 6.40
N SER A 399 11.08 -18.25 7.53
CA SER A 399 10.37 -19.53 7.58
C SER A 399 8.93 -19.39 7.03
N ASN A 400 8.40 -20.45 6.43
CA ASN A 400 7.06 -20.45 5.85
C ASN A 400 5.96 -20.10 6.87
N ILE A 401 6.19 -20.33 8.17
CA ILE A 401 5.24 -20.08 9.24
C ILE A 401 5.03 -18.58 9.47
N GLU A 402 6.07 -17.75 9.36
CA GLU A 402 5.94 -16.29 9.54
C GLU A 402 5.33 -15.58 8.31
N ARG A 403 5.47 -16.19 7.13
CA ARG A 403 4.96 -15.65 5.86
C ARG A 403 3.44 -15.77 5.73
N TYR A 404 2.84 -16.79 6.34
CA TYR A 404 1.40 -17.08 6.27
C TYR A 404 0.69 -17.04 7.63
N GLY A 405 1.44 -17.16 8.75
CA GLY A 405 0.87 -17.25 10.09
C GLY A 405 0.35 -15.94 10.65
N ILE A 406 0.99 -14.80 10.34
CA ILE A 406 0.57 -13.48 10.88
C ILE A 406 -0.78 -13.03 10.30
N PRO A 407 -1.05 -13.11 8.98
CA PRO A 407 -2.37 -12.79 8.43
C PRO A 407 -3.47 -13.76 8.89
N ALA A 408 -3.14 -15.06 8.97
CA ALA A 408 -4.08 -16.07 9.44
C ALA A 408 -4.43 -15.84 10.92
N ALA A 409 -3.44 -15.55 11.77
CA ALA A 409 -3.65 -15.26 13.18
C ALA A 409 -4.46 -13.98 13.40
N LEU A 410 -4.21 -12.91 12.64
CA LEU A 410 -5.02 -11.68 12.71
C LEU A 410 -6.48 -11.93 12.31
N ALA A 411 -6.73 -12.72 11.27
CA ALA A 411 -8.09 -13.10 10.86
C ALA A 411 -8.77 -14.00 11.90
N SER A 412 -8.04 -14.95 12.50
CA SER A 412 -8.54 -15.81 13.58
C SER A 412 -8.84 -15.02 14.85
N ILE A 413 -7.99 -14.06 15.22
CA ILE A 413 -8.19 -13.18 16.39
C ILE A 413 -9.38 -12.25 16.16
N LEU A 414 -9.52 -11.65 14.98
CA LEU A 414 -10.72 -10.85 14.66
C LEU A 414 -11.99 -11.70 14.69
N GLY A 415 -11.95 -12.91 14.13
CA GLY A 415 -13.08 -13.85 14.19
C GLY A 415 -13.46 -14.25 15.61
N LEU A 416 -12.48 -14.49 16.48
CA LEU A 416 -12.69 -14.83 17.90
C LEU A 416 -13.21 -13.65 18.72
N VAL A 417 -12.65 -12.45 18.54
CA VAL A 417 -13.10 -11.22 19.22
C VAL A 417 -14.54 -10.90 18.85
N PHE A 418 -14.95 -11.17 17.61
CA PHE A 418 -16.31 -10.91 17.16
C PHE A 418 -17.31 -11.98 17.62
N LEU A 419 -16.89 -13.25 17.71
CA LEU A 419 -17.72 -14.31 18.29
C LEU A 419 -18.03 -14.02 19.77
N ALA A 420 -17.05 -13.48 20.51
CA ALA A 420 -17.21 -13.07 21.90
C ALA A 420 -18.05 -11.79 22.08
N ALA A 421 -18.33 -11.04 21.02
CA ALA A 421 -19.17 -9.84 21.05
C ALA A 421 -20.60 -10.09 20.52
N ALA A 422 -20.88 -11.30 20.06
CA ALA A 422 -22.18 -11.74 19.56
C ALA A 422 -22.96 -12.61 20.58
N GLU A 423 -22.36 -12.86 21.74
CA GLU A 423 -23.03 -13.26 23.00
C GLU A 423 -23.30 -12.01 23.83
#